data_AF-A0A3S5CP46-F1
#
_entry.id   AF-A0A3S5CP46-F1
#
_cell.length_a   1.000
_cell.length_b   1.000
_cell.length_c   1.000
_cell.angle_alpha   90.00
_cell.angle_beta   90.00
_cell.angle_gamma   90.00
#
_symmetry.space_group_name_H-M   'P 1'
#
loop_
_entity.id
_entity.type
_entity.pdbx_description
1 polymer ?
#
loop_
_entity_poly.entity_id
_entity_poly.type
_entity_poly.pdbx_seq_one_letter_code
_entity_poly.pdbx_strand_id
1 'polypeptide(L)'
;MTELVRQQTDQWSTLKASQAKEVHELLLSFIDERKELLLKIIKEVQEEQKRELRIIQERDMKDMKAQQTKTSIESNRSVLNDRKLRNKAERERRIRELNDYNTKRFIDQRKALAQKHDRQSQELNKRHEREEQEVLTSLTKVCFLPPFT
;
A
#
# COMPACT_ATOMS: atom_id res chain seq x y z
N MET A 1 39.09 -15.38 -57.40
CA MET A 1 38.98 -16.15 -56.14
C MET A 1 38.88 -15.21 -54.93
N THR A 2 39.75 -14.20 -54.81
CA THR A 2 39.70 -13.15 -53.77
C THR A 2 38.42 -12.31 -53.76
N GLU A 3 37.90 -11.89 -54.92
CA GLU A 3 36.66 -11.10 -54.97
C GLU A 3 35.42 -11.89 -54.55
N LEU A 4 35.35 -13.19 -54.88
CA LEU A 4 34.25 -14.06 -54.47
C LEU A 4 34.24 -14.26 -52.95
N VAL A 5 35.41 -14.50 -52.34
CA VAL A 5 35.53 -14.64 -50.88
C VAL A 5 35.16 -13.34 -50.17
N ARG A 6 35.55 -12.18 -50.72
CA ARG A 6 35.14 -10.86 -50.20
C ARG A 6 33.61 -10.70 -50.24
N GLN A 7 32.99 -10.97 -51.39
CA GLN A 7 31.53 -10.92 -51.54
C GLN A 7 30.81 -11.86 -50.57
N GLN A 8 31.29 -13.09 -50.40
CA GLN A 8 30.72 -14.04 -49.45
C GLN A 8 30.85 -13.55 -48.00
N THR A 9 31.98 -12.92 -47.66
CA THR A 9 32.20 -12.34 -46.32
C THR A 9 31.27 -11.15 -46.06
N ASP A 10 31.05 -10.29 -47.06
CA ASP A 10 30.14 -9.15 -46.95
C ASP A 10 28.68 -9.60 -46.82
N GLN A 11 28.27 -10.59 -47.62
CA GLN A 11 26.93 -11.19 -47.55
C GLN A 11 26.69 -11.84 -46.19
N TRP A 12 27.66 -12.60 -45.68
CA TRP A 12 27.57 -13.21 -44.36
C TRP A 12 27.49 -12.16 -43.25
N SER A 13 28.34 -11.13 -43.29
CA SER A 13 28.35 -10.07 -42.29
C SER A 13 27.02 -9.31 -42.27
N THR A 14 26.46 -9.03 -43.45
CA THR A 14 25.15 -8.38 -43.59
C THR A 14 24.03 -9.27 -43.03
N LEU A 15 24.04 -10.56 -43.34
CA LEU A 15 23.07 -11.52 -42.81
C LEU A 15 23.16 -11.61 -41.28
N LYS A 16 24.37 -11.70 -40.72
CA LYS A 16 24.58 -11.72 -39.27
C LYS A 16 24.10 -10.44 -38.59
N ALA A 17 24.34 -9.28 -39.21
CA ALA A 17 23.84 -8.00 -38.70
C ALA A 17 22.31 -7.92 -38.73
N SER A 18 21.65 -8.38 -39.80
CA SER A 18 20.18 -8.46 -39.88
C SER A 18 19.60 -9.37 -38.81
N GLN A 19 20.15 -10.58 -38.66
CA GLN A 19 19.72 -11.52 -37.63
C GLN A 19 19.89 -10.96 -36.22
N ALA A 20 21.01 -10.28 -35.94
CA ALA A 20 21.24 -9.65 -34.65
C ALA A 20 20.22 -8.54 -34.37
N LYS A 21 19.88 -7.74 -35.39
CA LYS A 21 18.85 -6.71 -35.29
C LYS A 21 17.46 -7.30 -35.04
N GLU A 22 17.07 -8.31 -35.80
CA GLU A 22 15.77 -8.99 -35.67
C GLU A 22 15.60 -9.61 -34.26
N VAL A 23 16.63 -10.30 -33.76
CA VAL A 23 16.63 -10.86 -32.40
C VAL A 23 16.55 -9.74 -31.35
N HIS A 24 17.27 -8.64 -31.54
CA HIS A 24 17.24 -7.52 -30.62
C HIS A 24 15.84 -6.87 -30.56
N GLU A 25 15.21 -6.61 -31.71
CA GLU A 25 13.85 -6.06 -31.79
C GLU A 25 12.82 -6.98 -31.13
N LEU A 26 12.91 -8.29 -31.34
CA LEU A 26 12.04 -9.27 -30.70
C LEU A 26 12.23 -9.32 -29.18
N LEU A 27 13.47 -9.22 -28.70
CA LEU A 27 13.76 -9.18 -27.26
C LEU A 27 13.20 -7.91 -26.62
N LEU A 28 13.33 -6.76 -27.28
CA LEU A 28 12.75 -5.51 -26.79
C LEU A 28 11.23 -5.60 -26.69
N SER A 29 10.54 -6.09 -27.73
CA SER A 29 9.08 -6.24 -27.69
C SER A 29 8.62 -7.18 -26.55
N PHE A 30 9.33 -8.28 -26.36
CA PHE A 30 9.04 -9.23 -25.30
C PHE A 30 9.28 -8.65 -23.89
N ILE A 31 10.33 -7.83 -23.71
CA ILE A 31 10.58 -7.14 -22.45
C ILE A 31 9.46 -6.14 -22.16
N ASP A 32 9.00 -5.39 -23.16
CA ASP A 32 7.89 -4.43 -23.00
C ASP A 32 6.57 -5.14 -22.65
N GLU A 33 6.22 -6.22 -23.33
CA GLU A 33 5.02 -7.02 -22.99
C GLU A 33 5.10 -7.59 -21.56
N ARG A 34 6.26 -8.12 -21.17
CA ARG A 34 6.48 -8.63 -19.80
C ARG A 34 6.39 -7.52 -18.77
N LYS A 35 6.92 -6.34 -19.07
CA LYS A 35 6.85 -5.16 -18.20
C LYS A 35 5.40 -4.78 -17.92
N GLU A 36 4.59 -4.67 -18.96
CA GLU A 36 3.18 -4.32 -18.83
C GLU A 36 2.40 -5.35 -18.01
N LEU A 37 2.64 -6.64 -18.25
CA LEU A 37 2.01 -7.72 -17.49
C LEU A 37 2.39 -7.69 -16.01
N LEU A 38 3.69 -7.54 -15.70
CA LEU A 38 4.16 -7.48 -14.31
C LEU A 38 3.58 -6.28 -13.57
N LEU A 39 3.58 -5.11 -14.19
CA LEU A 39 2.98 -3.91 -13.60
C LEU A 39 1.48 -4.07 -13.36
N LYS A 40 0.76 -4.72 -14.29
CA LYS A 40 -0.66 -5.02 -14.12
C LYS A 40 -0.91 -5.90 -12.90
N ILE A 41 -0.19 -7.02 -12.79
CA ILE A 41 -0.34 -7.97 -11.67
C ILE A 41 -0.03 -7.29 -10.34
N ILE A 42 1.05 -6.50 -10.28
CA ILE A 42 1.41 -5.76 -9.07
C ILE A 42 0.30 -4.79 -8.67
N LYS A 43 -0.23 -4.01 -9.60
CA LYS A 43 -1.33 -3.07 -9.31
C LYS A 43 -2.59 -3.77 -8.80
N GLU A 44 -2.93 -4.93 -9.37
CA GLU A 44 -4.07 -5.73 -8.89
C GLU A 44 -3.86 -6.17 -7.44
N VAL A 45 -2.67 -6.69 -7.11
CA VAL A 45 -2.33 -7.10 -5.74
C VAL A 45 -2.32 -5.90 -4.78
N GLN A 46 -1.77 -4.77 -5.20
CA GLN A 46 -1.70 -3.55 -4.40
C GLN A 46 -3.10 -2.97 -4.10
N GLU A 47 -4.02 -3.02 -5.06
CA GLU A 47 -5.41 -2.61 -4.82
C GLU A 47 -6.12 -3.54 -3.83
N GLU A 48 -5.84 -4.84 -3.92
CA GLU A 48 -6.36 -5.82 -2.95
C GLU A 48 -5.81 -5.57 -1.54
N GLN A 49 -4.50 -5.31 -1.40
CA GLN A 49 -3.89 -4.96 -0.12
C GLN A 49 -4.48 -3.67 0.48
N LYS A 50 -4.74 -2.64 -0.35
CA LYS A 50 -5.44 -1.43 0.10
C LYS A 50 -6.88 -1.75 0.55
N ARG A 51 -7.57 -2.64 -0.15
CA ARG A 51 -8.93 -3.08 0.20
C ARG A 51 -8.95 -3.78 1.55
N GLU A 52 -8.04 -4.71 1.78
CA GLU A 52 -7.89 -5.40 3.07
C GLU A 52 -7.58 -4.42 4.21
N LEU A 53 -6.66 -3.48 3.99
CA LEU A 53 -6.34 -2.45 4.98
C LEU A 53 -7.59 -1.62 5.34
N ARG A 54 -8.40 -1.21 4.35
CA ARG A 54 -9.66 -0.49 4.61
C ARG A 54 -10.61 -1.31 5.48
N ILE A 55 -10.77 -2.60 5.21
CA ILE A 55 -11.63 -3.50 6.01
C ILE A 55 -11.16 -3.57 7.47
N ILE A 56 -9.84 -3.68 7.68
CA ILE A 56 -9.26 -3.70 9.03
C ILE A 56 -9.53 -2.38 9.74
N GLN A 57 -9.30 -1.25 9.06
CA GLN A 57 -9.54 0.08 9.62
C GLN A 57 -11.02 0.33 9.96
N GLU A 58 -11.95 -0.17 9.13
CA GLU A 58 -13.39 -0.11 9.41
C GLU A 58 -13.76 -0.91 10.66
N ARG A 59 -13.18 -2.11 10.82
CA ARG A 59 -13.36 -2.93 12.03
C ARG A 59 -12.82 -2.22 13.26
N ASP A 60 -11.59 -1.70 13.22
CA ASP A 60 -10.97 -0.95 14.32
C ASP A 60 -11.83 0.25 14.75
N MET A 61 -12.40 0.99 13.78
CA MET A 61 -13.33 2.10 14.06
C MET A 61 -14.62 1.62 14.74
N LYS A 62 -15.19 0.50 14.29
CA LYS A 62 -16.40 -0.07 14.89
C LYS A 62 -16.15 -0.51 16.32
N ASP A 63 -15.03 -1.20 16.55
CA ASP A 63 -14.65 -1.70 17.88
C ASP A 63 -14.35 -0.55 18.84
N MET A 64 -13.68 0.51 18.39
CA MET A 64 -13.51 1.73 19.19
C MET A 64 -14.86 2.32 19.61
N LYS A 65 -15.80 2.51 18.66
CA LYS A 65 -17.13 3.07 18.97
C LYS A 65 -17.92 2.20 19.96
N ALA A 66 -17.83 0.87 19.82
CA ALA A 66 -18.43 -0.06 20.76
C ALA A 66 -17.82 0.10 22.16
N GLN A 67 -16.49 0.22 22.25
CA GLN A 67 -15.79 0.41 23.51
C GLN A 67 -16.11 1.77 24.16
N GLN A 68 -16.26 2.83 23.38
CA GLN A 68 -16.69 4.15 23.87
C GLN A 68 -18.10 4.10 24.45
N THR A 69 -19.04 3.45 23.74
CA THR A 69 -20.42 3.23 24.23
C THR A 69 -20.42 2.46 25.54
N LYS A 70 -19.68 1.34 25.61
CA LYS A 70 -19.54 0.53 26.82
C LYS A 70 -19.00 1.36 27.99
N THR A 71 -17.92 2.10 27.75
CA THR A 71 -17.29 2.98 28.76
C THR A 71 -18.27 4.02 29.29
N SER A 72 -19.08 4.64 28.41
CA SER A 72 -20.09 5.63 28.80
C SER A 72 -21.20 5.02 29.68
N ILE A 73 -21.70 3.83 29.30
CA ILE A 73 -22.72 3.11 30.08
C ILE A 73 -22.17 2.70 31.45
N GLU A 74 -20.97 2.13 31.50
CA GLU A 74 -20.31 1.71 32.75
C GLU A 74 -20.02 2.91 33.67
N SER A 75 -19.57 4.03 33.08
CA SER A 75 -19.35 5.30 33.79
C SER A 75 -20.63 5.79 34.46
N ASN A 76 -21.74 5.83 33.73
CA ASN A 76 -23.04 6.23 34.27
C ASN A 76 -23.52 5.28 35.38
N ARG A 77 -23.38 3.96 35.17
CA ARG A 77 -23.73 2.95 36.17
C ARG A 77 -22.89 3.11 37.45
N SER A 78 -21.61 3.41 37.32
CA SER A 78 -20.70 3.62 38.45
C SER A 78 -21.15 4.81 39.32
N VAL A 79 -21.53 5.93 38.70
CA VAL A 79 -22.03 7.11 39.44
C VAL A 79 -23.36 6.83 40.15
N LEU A 80 -24.25 6.06 39.53
CA LEU A 80 -25.54 5.71 40.16
C LEU A 80 -25.37 4.79 41.38
N ASN A 81 -24.40 3.89 41.34
CA ASN A 81 -24.09 2.93 42.40
C ASN A 81 -23.20 3.52 43.51
N ASP A 82 -22.69 4.75 43.35
CA ASP A 82 -21.83 5.39 44.34
C ASP A 82 -22.65 5.84 45.56
N ARG A 83 -22.45 5.13 46.68
CA ARG A 83 -23.10 5.41 47.97
C ARG A 83 -22.63 6.72 48.62
N LYS A 84 -21.51 7.29 48.18
CA LYS A 84 -20.99 8.57 48.71
C LYS A 84 -21.77 9.77 48.17
N LEU A 85 -22.48 9.63 47.05
CA LEU A 85 -23.29 10.69 46.45
C LEU A 85 -24.70 10.66 47.06
N ARG A 86 -24.93 11.59 48.01
CA ARG A 86 -26.11 11.57 48.88
C ARG A 86 -27.31 12.29 48.29
N ASN A 87 -27.09 13.27 47.42
CA ASN A 87 -28.17 14.07 46.83
C ASN A 87 -28.17 14.01 45.29
N LYS A 88 -29.33 14.34 44.70
CA LYS A 88 -29.54 14.33 43.24
C LYS A 88 -28.63 15.33 42.52
N ALA A 89 -28.44 16.52 43.08
CA ALA A 89 -27.64 17.59 42.47
C ALA A 89 -26.15 17.21 42.35
N GLU A 90 -25.58 16.55 43.36
CA GLU A 90 -24.21 16.01 43.35
C GLU A 90 -24.06 14.91 42.29
N ARG A 91 -25.03 14.00 42.20
CA ARG A 91 -25.04 12.96 41.16
C ARG A 91 -25.07 13.56 39.77
N GLU A 92 -25.97 14.52 39.52
CA GLU A 92 -26.05 15.20 38.22
C GLU A 92 -24.78 15.99 37.89
N ARG A 93 -24.21 16.70 38.88
CA ARG A 93 -22.92 17.38 38.70
C ARG A 93 -21.83 16.39 38.34
N ARG A 94 -21.74 15.26 39.04
CA ARG A 94 -20.73 14.22 38.77
C ARG A 94 -20.89 13.59 37.40
N ILE A 95 -22.12 13.34 36.96
CA ILE A 95 -22.43 12.84 35.62
C ILE A 95 -21.95 13.84 34.56
N ARG A 96 -22.20 15.15 34.74
CA ARG A 96 -21.72 16.18 33.79
C ARG A 96 -20.20 16.21 33.68
N GLU A 97 -19.49 16.27 34.80
CA GLU A 97 -18.02 16.26 34.82
C GLU A 97 -17.44 15.00 34.15
N LEU A 98 -18.05 13.85 34.39
CA LEU A 98 -17.61 12.58 33.80
C LEU A 98 -17.91 12.50 32.30
N ASN A 99 -19.04 13.05 31.84
CA ASN A 99 -19.37 13.15 30.43
C ASN A 99 -18.41 14.08 29.68
N ASP A 100 -18.06 15.22 30.27
CA ASP A 100 -17.08 16.15 29.68
C ASP A 100 -15.71 15.48 29.54
N TYR A 101 -15.27 14.79 30.60
CA TYR A 101 -14.03 14.02 30.59
C TYR A 101 -14.03 12.92 29.53
N ASN A 102 -15.09 12.10 29.49
CA ASN A 102 -15.23 11.02 28.51
C ASN A 102 -15.26 11.56 27.09
N THR A 103 -15.96 12.67 26.84
CA THR A 103 -16.02 13.31 25.52
C THR A 103 -14.64 13.74 25.05
N LYS A 104 -13.87 14.42 25.91
CA LYS A 104 -12.49 14.81 25.59
C LYS A 104 -11.63 13.58 25.26
N ARG A 105 -11.67 12.55 26.11
CA ARG A 105 -10.93 11.30 25.91
C ARG A 105 -11.32 10.61 24.59
N PHE A 106 -12.60 10.57 24.24
CA PHE A 106 -13.07 9.95 23.00
C PHE A 106 -12.62 10.71 21.76
N ILE A 107 -12.56 12.05 21.81
CA ILE A 107 -12.00 12.87 20.74
C ILE A 107 -10.52 12.53 20.54
N ASP A 108 -9.74 12.49 21.62
CA ASP A 108 -8.30 12.20 21.54
C ASP A 108 -8.04 10.78 21.02
N GLN A 109 -8.82 9.78 21.44
CA GLN A 109 -8.76 8.42 20.91
C GLN A 109 -9.05 8.38 19.41
N ARG A 110 -10.09 9.08 18.94
CA ARG A 110 -10.44 9.15 17.51
C ARG A 110 -9.33 9.80 16.70
N LYS A 111 -8.72 10.89 17.21
CA LYS A 111 -7.58 11.54 16.57
C LYS A 111 -6.37 10.61 16.48
N ALA A 112 -6.03 9.92 17.57
CA ALA A 112 -4.92 8.98 17.59
C ALA A 112 -5.13 7.81 16.60
N LEU A 113 -6.33 7.26 16.53
CA LEU A 113 -6.65 6.19 15.58
C LEU A 113 -6.60 6.69 14.13
N ALA A 114 -7.16 7.88 13.84
CA ALA A 114 -7.10 8.46 12.51
C ALA A 114 -5.65 8.68 12.05
N GLN A 115 -4.78 9.21 12.93
CA GLN A 115 -3.35 9.35 12.65
C GLN A 115 -2.66 8.00 12.44
N LYS A 116 -3.03 6.96 13.20
CA LYS A 116 -2.51 5.60 13.01
C LYS A 116 -2.90 5.05 11.64
N HIS A 117 -4.18 5.18 11.26
CA HIS A 117 -4.69 4.71 9.96
C HIS A 117 -4.01 5.42 8.78
N ASP A 118 -3.84 6.74 8.89
CA ASP A 118 -3.15 7.55 7.88
C ASP A 118 -1.69 7.10 7.70
N ARG A 119 -0.95 6.94 8.80
CA ARG A 119 0.44 6.42 8.76
C ARG A 119 0.52 5.03 8.14
N GLN A 120 -0.41 4.13 8.47
CA GLN A 120 -0.44 2.79 7.89
C GLN A 120 -0.69 2.85 6.37
N SER A 121 -1.59 3.71 5.91
CA SER A 121 -1.85 3.89 4.48
C SER A 121 -0.65 4.50 3.76
N GLN A 122 0.03 5.47 4.37
CA GLN A 122 1.23 6.09 3.81
C GLN A 122 2.37 5.09 3.66
N GLU A 123 2.65 4.28 4.70
CA GLU A 123 3.71 3.28 4.60
C GLU A 123 3.38 2.19 3.56
N LEU A 124 2.12 1.78 3.47
CA LEU A 124 1.66 0.84 2.44
C LEU A 124 1.88 1.41 1.04
N ASN A 125 1.45 2.65 0.78
CA ASN A 125 1.66 3.31 -0.51
C ASN A 125 3.15 3.48 -0.84
N LYS A 126 3.97 3.87 0.14
CA LYS A 126 5.42 4.02 -0.03
C LYS A 126 6.10 2.68 -0.33
N ARG A 127 5.57 1.57 0.18
CA ARG A 127 6.03 0.22 -0.16
C ARG A 127 5.63 -0.13 -1.60
N HIS A 128 4.38 0.15 -1.98
CA HIS A 128 3.88 -0.10 -3.33
C HIS A 128 4.69 0.67 -4.39
N GLU A 129 5.00 1.95 -4.15
CA GLU A 129 5.84 2.76 -5.03
C GLU A 129 7.25 2.16 -5.20
N ARG A 130 7.84 1.62 -4.12
CA ARG A 130 9.14 0.94 -4.17
C ARG A 130 9.08 -0.34 -5.00
N GLU A 131 8.04 -1.16 -4.81
CA GLU A 131 7.83 -2.40 -5.56
C GLU A 131 7.67 -2.14 -7.06
N GLU A 132 6.89 -1.11 -7.44
CA GLU A 132 6.75 -0.71 -8.85
C GLU A 132 8.10 -0.24 -9.43
N GLN A 133 8.84 0.58 -8.69
CA GLN A 133 10.14 1.09 -9.13
C GLN A 133 11.19 -0.03 -9.29
N GLU A 134 11.15 -1.05 -8.43
CA GLU A 134 12.03 -2.21 -8.51
C GLU A 134 11.78 -3.03 -9.78
N VAL A 135 10.52 -3.22 -10.17
CA VAL A 135 10.17 -3.88 -11.44
C VAL A 135 10.71 -3.09 -12.64
N LEU A 136 10.50 -1.77 -12.66
CA LEU A 136 11.03 -0.92 -13.74
C LEU A 136 12.56 -0.99 -13.82
N THR A 137 13.23 -0.95 -12.68
CA THR A 137 14.70 -0.95 -12.61
C THR A 137 15.29 -2.30 -13.02
N SER A 138 14.67 -3.42 -12.61
CA SER A 138 15.14 -4.76 -12.95
C SER A 138 15.01 -5.04 -14.46
N LEU A 139 13.91 -4.64 -15.08
CA LEU A 139 13.70 -4.80 -16.53
C LEU A 139 14.64 -3.93 -17.36
N THR A 140 14.92 -2.71 -16.90
CA THR A 140 15.89 -1.81 -17.54
C THR A 140 17.28 -2.44 -17.61
N LYS A 141 17.73 -3.13 -16.54
CA LYS A 141 19.03 -3.83 -16.53
C LYS A 141 19.12 -4.96 -17.55
N VAL A 142 18.00 -5.63 -17.85
CA VAL A 142 17.96 -6.71 -18.85
C VAL A 142 18.15 -6.16 -20.27
N CYS A 143 17.63 -4.96 -20.56
CA CYS A 143 17.81 -4.30 -21.87
C CYS A 143 19.25 -3.88 -22.19
N PHE A 144 20.10 -3.67 -21.17
CA PHE A 144 21.48 -3.20 -21.34
C PHE A 144 22.53 -4.32 -21.44
N LEU A 145 22.12 -5.59 -21.41
CA LEU A 145 23.05 -6.69 -21.64
C LEU A 145 23.44 -6.71 -23.14
N PRO A 146 24.73 -6.66 -23.49
CA PRO A 146 25.16 -6.67 -24.87
C PRO A 146 24.67 -7.96 -25.56
N PRO A 147 24.16 -7.89 -26.80
CA PRO A 147 23.55 -9.05 -27.46
C PRO A 147 24.52 -10.22 -27.64
N PHE A 148 25.84 -9.96 -27.71
CA PHE A 148 26.87 -10.98 -27.87
C PHE A 148 28.21 -10.45 -27.31
N THR A 149 28.81 -11.18 -26.38
CA THR A 149 30.27 -11.26 -26.19
C THR A 149 30.73 -12.62 -26.69
#